data_AF-A0A1Y4SXU0-F1
#
_entry.id   AF-A0A1Y4SXU0-F1
#
_cell.length_a   1.000
_cell.length_b   1.000
_cell.length_c   1.000
_cell.angle_alpha   90.00
_cell.angle_beta   90.00
_cell.angle_gamma   90.00
#
_symmetry.space_group_name_H-M   'P 1'
#
loop_
_entity.id
_entity.type
_entity.pdbx_description
1 polymer ?
#
loop_
_entity_poly.entity_id
_entity_poly.type
_entity_poly.pdbx_seq_one_letter_code
_entity_poly.pdbx_strand_id
1 'polypeptide(L)'
;MPAATCEKEIYLRRFARHWDELKWLYCELYSSRTDAMQRLEELSAVMQSSYDQRAAALKARDAAREADPDWYKRNDLLGMMLYVHNFGGTLRGVESHLDYIQECGVNYLHLMPLLA
;
A
#
# COMPACT_ATOMS: atom_id res chain seq x y z
N MET A 1 21.61 2.51 -19.36
CA MET A 1 20.34 2.16 -18.69
C MET A 1 20.59 1.10 -17.61
N PRO A 2 20.88 1.48 -16.35
CA PRO A 2 21.14 0.55 -15.25
C PRO A 2 19.99 0.42 -14.21
N ALA A 3 19.02 1.34 -14.21
CA ALA A 3 18.02 1.42 -13.14
C ALA A 3 16.94 0.31 -13.21
N ALA A 4 16.52 -0.09 -14.42
CA ALA A 4 15.44 -1.06 -14.61
C ALA A 4 15.78 -2.47 -14.11
N THR A 5 17.05 -2.87 -14.20
CA THR A 5 17.53 -4.18 -13.72
C THR A 5 17.46 -4.27 -12.19
N CYS A 6 17.83 -3.18 -11.49
CA CYS A 6 17.78 -3.08 -10.03
C CYS A 6 16.33 -3.15 -9.50
N GLU A 7 15.38 -2.48 -10.15
CA GLU A 7 13.97 -2.50 -9.71
C GLU A 7 13.33 -3.89 -9.82
N LYS A 8 13.62 -4.61 -10.91
CA LYS A 8 13.14 -5.99 -11.12
C LYS A 8 13.71 -6.94 -10.07
N GLU A 9 14.99 -6.81 -9.74
CA GLU A 9 15.62 -7.60 -8.67
C GLU A 9 14.99 -7.35 -7.30
N ILE A 10 14.67 -6.08 -6.98
CA ILE A 10 13.96 -5.73 -5.74
C ILE A 10 12.59 -6.41 -5.68
N TYR A 11 11.81 -6.35 -6.76
CA TYR A 11 10.52 -7.04 -6.83
C TYR A 11 10.67 -8.55 -6.64
N LEU A 12 11.55 -9.19 -7.41
CA LEU A 12 11.75 -10.64 -7.33
C LEU A 12 12.18 -11.09 -5.93
N ARG A 13 13.06 -10.33 -5.27
CA ARG A 13 13.46 -10.59 -3.88
C ARG A 13 12.27 -10.53 -2.92
N ARG A 14 11.45 -9.47 -3.01
CA ARG A 14 10.26 -9.30 -2.17
C ARG A 14 9.23 -10.40 -2.44
N PHE A 15 8.98 -10.68 -3.71
CA PHE A 15 8.03 -11.71 -4.14
C PHE A 15 8.46 -13.09 -3.63
N ALA A 16 9.73 -13.48 -3.85
CA ALA A 16 10.25 -14.76 -3.37
C ALA A 16 10.16 -14.90 -1.85
N ARG A 17 10.40 -13.82 -1.08
CA ARG A 17 10.29 -13.82 0.39
C ARG A 17 8.88 -14.16 0.88
N HIS A 18 7.84 -13.73 0.17
CA HIS A 18 6.44 -13.86 0.59
C HIS A 18 5.65 -14.92 -0.18
N TRP A 19 6.25 -15.52 -1.22
CA TRP A 19 5.54 -16.41 -2.14
C TRP A 19 4.98 -17.66 -1.47
N ASP A 20 5.77 -18.32 -0.63
CA ASP A 20 5.34 -19.57 0.00
C ASP A 20 4.16 -19.34 0.97
N GLU A 21 4.22 -18.26 1.76
CA GLU A 21 3.14 -17.84 2.66
C GLU A 21 1.88 -17.47 1.86
N LEU A 22 2.01 -16.63 0.82
CA LEU A 22 0.91 -16.24 -0.05
C LEU A 22 0.23 -17.46 -0.68
N LYS A 23 1.03 -18.35 -1.29
CA LYS A 23 0.53 -19.55 -1.95
C LYS A 23 -0.15 -20.49 -0.97
N TRP A 24 0.43 -20.70 0.22
CA TRP A 24 -0.14 -21.55 1.25
C TRP A 24 -1.52 -21.04 1.71
N LEU A 25 -1.60 -19.76 2.11
CA LEU A 25 -2.87 -19.13 2.52
C LEU A 25 -3.91 -19.15 1.40
N TYR A 26 -3.48 -18.91 0.16
CA TYR A 26 -4.39 -18.97 -0.99
C TYR A 26 -4.94 -20.38 -1.22
N CYS A 27 -4.08 -21.40 -1.19
CA CYS A 27 -4.48 -22.79 -1.39
C CYS A 27 -5.34 -23.32 -0.24
N GLU A 28 -5.10 -22.87 1.00
CA GLU A 28 -5.94 -23.20 2.15
C GLU A 28 -7.42 -22.82 1.90
N LEU A 29 -7.64 -21.67 1.27
CA LEU A 29 -8.99 -21.16 0.99
C LEU A 29 -9.60 -21.70 -0.30
N TYR A 30 -8.79 -21.89 -1.35
CA TYR A 30 -9.31 -22.02 -2.72
C TYR A 30 -8.90 -23.31 -3.44
N SER A 31 -8.08 -24.19 -2.85
CA SER A 31 -7.59 -25.42 -3.52
C SER A 31 -8.67 -26.36 -4.06
N SER A 32 -9.89 -26.30 -3.53
CA SER A 32 -11.04 -27.08 -4.01
C SER A 32 -11.59 -26.61 -5.36
N ARG A 33 -11.22 -25.41 -5.81
CA ARG A 33 -11.63 -24.86 -7.11
C ARG A 33 -10.74 -25.38 -8.21
N THR A 34 -11.34 -25.73 -9.34
CA THR A 34 -10.63 -26.18 -10.55
C THR A 34 -9.76 -25.09 -11.16
N ASP A 35 -10.11 -23.81 -10.96
CA ASP A 35 -9.38 -22.65 -11.50
C ASP A 35 -8.37 -22.04 -10.52
N ALA A 36 -8.21 -22.60 -9.30
CA ALA A 36 -7.43 -21.97 -8.22
C ALA A 36 -6.00 -21.60 -8.64
N MET A 37 -5.28 -22.53 -9.27
CA MET A 37 -3.89 -22.29 -9.66
C MET A 37 -3.76 -21.27 -10.79
N GLN A 38 -4.68 -21.28 -11.75
CA GLN A 38 -4.73 -20.27 -12.81
C GLN A 38 -4.97 -18.88 -12.22
N ARG A 39 -5.90 -18.75 -11.27
CA ARG A 39 -6.19 -17.48 -10.59
C ARG A 39 -5.01 -16.97 -9.77
N LEU A 40 -4.25 -17.85 -9.14
CA LEU A 40 -3.02 -17.49 -8.42
C LEU A 40 -1.93 -16.96 -9.37
N GLU A 41 -1.83 -17.52 -10.57
CA GLU A 41 -0.92 -17.03 -11.61
C GLU A 41 -1.36 -15.64 -12.13
N GLU A 42 -2.66 -15.46 -12.41
CA GLU A 42 -3.25 -14.16 -12.77
C GLU A 42 -2.95 -13.11 -11.70
N LEU A 43 -3.14 -13.45 -10.42
CA LEU A 43 -2.81 -12.57 -9.29
C LEU A 43 -1.32 -12.18 -9.31
N SER A 44 -0.42 -13.16 -9.53
CA SER A 44 1.02 -12.92 -9.57
C SER A 44 1.42 -11.95 -10.70
N ALA A 45 0.79 -12.08 -11.86
CA ALA A 45 0.99 -11.18 -12.99
C ALA A 45 0.49 -9.76 -12.68
N VAL A 46 -0.68 -9.62 -12.04
CA VAL A 46 -1.22 -8.32 -11.61
C VAL A 46 -0.31 -7.66 -10.57
N MET A 47 0.22 -8.41 -9.61
CA MET A 47 1.17 -7.91 -8.61
C MET A 47 2.42 -7.32 -9.25
N GLN A 48 3.00 -8.02 -10.23
CA GLN A 48 4.18 -7.54 -10.95
C GLN A 48 3.86 -6.26 -11.74
N SER A 49 2.77 -6.28 -12.52
CA SER A 49 2.34 -5.12 -13.31
C SER A 49 2.06 -3.89 -12.43
N SER A 50 1.45 -4.10 -11.25
CA SER A 50 1.20 -3.04 -10.27
C SER A 50 2.49 -2.45 -9.70
N TYR A 51 3.51 -3.29 -9.45
CA TYR A 51 4.83 -2.80 -9.02
C TYR A 51 5.54 -2.02 -10.12
N ASP A 52 5.49 -2.49 -11.37
CA ASP A 52 6.15 -1.84 -12.50
C ASP A 52 5.55 -0.43 -12.76
N GLN A 53 4.23 -0.29 -12.62
CA GLN A 53 3.50 0.99 -12.76
C GLN A 53 3.63 1.92 -11.55
N ARG A 54 4.15 1.44 -10.41
CA ARG A 54 4.22 2.22 -9.17
C ARG A 54 5.23 3.36 -9.29
N ALA A 55 4.78 4.57 -8.98
CA ALA A 55 5.61 5.78 -9.02
C ALA A 55 6.87 5.67 -8.15
N ALA A 56 7.98 6.25 -8.62
CA ALA A 56 9.29 6.19 -7.96
C ALA A 56 9.26 6.71 -6.51
N ALA A 57 8.51 7.79 -6.23
CA ALA A 57 8.35 8.32 -4.87
C ALA A 57 7.68 7.31 -3.92
N LEU A 58 6.74 6.50 -4.43
CA LEU A 58 6.10 5.45 -3.63
C LEU A 58 7.04 4.26 -3.39
N LYS A 59 7.83 3.87 -4.40
CA LYS A 59 8.88 2.85 -4.25
C LYS A 59 9.94 3.26 -3.22
N ALA A 60 10.34 4.53 -3.21
CA ALA A 60 11.24 5.10 -2.21
C ALA A 60 10.64 5.02 -0.79
N ARG A 61 9.35 5.33 -0.65
CA ARG A 61 8.63 5.19 0.64
C ARG A 61 8.54 3.72 1.09
N ASP A 62 8.38 2.78 0.17
CA ASP A 62 8.39 1.35 0.50
C ASP A 62 9.76 0.93 1.05
N ALA A 63 10.86 1.36 0.43
CA ALA A 63 12.21 1.09 0.90
C ALA A 63 12.49 1.71 2.29
N ALA A 64 12.03 2.94 2.52
CA ALA A 64 12.16 3.60 3.83
C ALA A 64 11.42 2.83 4.94
N ARG A 65 10.22 2.33 4.66
CA ARG A 65 9.42 1.54 5.62
C ARG A 65 9.97 0.13 5.83
N GLU A 66 10.56 -0.50 4.82
CA GLU A 66 11.25 -1.78 4.98
C GLU A 66 12.49 -1.65 5.89
N ALA A 67 13.20 -0.54 5.81
CA ALA A 67 14.36 -0.26 6.66
C ALA A 67 13.98 0.05 8.12
N ASP A 68 12.73 0.44 8.36
CA ASP A 68 12.21 0.87 9.67
C ASP A 68 10.89 0.17 10.00
N PRO A 69 10.89 -1.13 10.37
CA PRO A 69 9.67 -1.91 10.53
C PRO A 69 8.77 -1.45 11.69
N ASP A 70 9.30 -0.68 12.65
CA ASP A 70 8.57 -0.18 13.81
C ASP A 70 8.10 1.27 13.65
N TRP A 71 8.19 1.85 12.43
CA TRP A 71 7.80 3.23 12.14
C TRP A 71 6.39 3.57 12.65
N TYR A 72 5.46 2.61 12.63
CA TYR A 72 4.07 2.80 13.04
C TYR A 72 3.80 2.65 14.55
N LYS A 73 4.80 2.20 15.32
CA LYS A 73 4.67 1.98 16.78
C LYS A 73 5.16 3.16 17.61
N ARG A 74 5.71 4.18 16.97
CA ARG A 74 6.30 5.34 17.63
C ARG A 74 5.20 6.27 18.17
N ASN A 75 5.53 7.00 19.23
CA ASN A 75 4.62 7.94 19.90
C ASN A 75 4.48 9.27 19.15
N ASP A 76 5.13 9.42 17.99
CA ASP A 76 5.03 10.61 17.13
C ASP A 76 3.85 10.52 16.16
N LEU A 77 3.13 9.39 16.09
CA LEU A 77 1.94 9.24 15.25
C LEU A 77 0.67 9.68 15.96
N LEU A 78 0.03 10.72 15.41
CA LEU A 78 -1.29 11.15 15.82
C LEU A 78 -2.26 11.02 14.66
N GLY A 79 -3.26 10.17 14.85
CA GLY A 79 -4.29 9.85 13.86
C GLY A 79 -5.53 10.73 13.98
N MET A 80 -6.10 11.14 12.85
CA MET A 80 -7.41 11.77 12.77
C MET A 80 -8.29 11.03 11.78
N MET A 81 -9.56 10.83 12.14
CA MET A 81 -10.58 10.23 11.28
C MET A 81 -11.63 11.27 10.94
N LEU A 82 -11.98 11.42 9.66
CA LEU A 82 -12.99 12.39 9.24
C LEU A 82 -13.79 11.95 8.01
N TYR A 83 -15.01 12.45 7.91
CA TYR A 83 -15.83 12.39 6.70
C TYR A 83 -15.49 13.59 5.81
N VAL A 84 -15.04 13.33 4.58
CA VAL A 84 -14.66 14.38 3.62
C VAL A 84 -15.81 15.37 3.41
N HIS A 85 -17.03 14.86 3.27
CA HIS A 85 -18.20 15.72 3.06
C HIS A 85 -18.52 16.61 4.27
N ASN A 86 -18.43 16.07 5.48
CA ASN A 86 -18.79 16.82 6.69
C ASN A 86 -17.69 17.82 7.09
N PHE A 87 -16.43 17.51 6.83
CA PHE A 87 -15.29 18.33 7.23
C PHE A 87 -14.93 19.38 6.17
N GLY A 88 -14.78 18.96 4.91
CA GLY A 88 -14.33 19.83 3.82
C GLY A 88 -15.30 19.94 2.66
N GLY A 89 -16.47 19.30 2.70
CA GLY A 89 -17.41 19.18 1.57
C GLY A 89 -16.90 18.29 0.42
N THR A 90 -15.65 18.47 0.01
CA THR A 90 -14.94 17.78 -1.08
C THR A 90 -13.48 17.49 -0.69
N LEU A 91 -12.77 16.67 -1.47
CA LEU A 91 -11.33 16.43 -1.26
C LEU A 91 -10.50 17.71 -1.34
N ARG A 92 -10.81 18.62 -2.26
CA ARG A 92 -10.14 19.93 -2.36
C ARG A 92 -10.42 20.81 -1.15
N GLY A 93 -11.62 20.70 -0.58
CA GLY A 93 -11.92 21.38 0.67
C GLY A 93 -11.19 20.78 1.87
N VAL A 94 -10.95 19.47 1.90
CA VAL A 94 -10.05 18.89 2.93
C VAL A 94 -8.62 19.40 2.74
N GLU A 95 -8.14 19.47 1.50
CA GLU A 95 -6.82 20.02 1.15
C GLU A 95 -6.65 21.46 1.65
N SER A 96 -7.68 22.30 1.57
CA SER A 96 -7.63 23.69 2.09
C SER A 96 -7.58 23.79 3.61
N HIS A 97 -7.80 22.70 4.35
CA HIS A 97 -7.76 22.65 5.82
C HIS A 97 -6.52 21.88 6.34
N LEU A 98 -5.54 21.60 5.49
CA LEU A 98 -4.32 20.89 5.91
C LEU A 98 -3.56 21.65 7.01
N ASP A 99 -3.55 22.98 6.98
CA ASP A 99 -2.90 23.81 8.01
C ASP A 99 -3.51 23.55 9.40
N TYR A 100 -4.85 23.47 9.50
CA TYR A 100 -5.55 23.14 10.74
C TYR A 100 -5.24 21.72 11.23
N ILE A 101 -5.21 20.75 10.31
CA ILE A 101 -4.88 19.35 10.64
C ILE A 101 -3.45 19.26 11.18
N GLN A 102 -2.51 20.00 10.58
CA GLN A 102 -1.12 20.09 11.03
C GLN A 102 -0.99 20.80 12.38
N GLU A 103 -1.74 21.89 12.61
CA GLU A 103 -1.77 22.60 13.90
C GLU A 103 -2.24 21.70 15.04
N CYS A 104 -3.17 20.79 14.76
CA CYS A 104 -3.62 19.75 15.69
C CYS A 104 -2.55 18.66 15.95
N GLY A 105 -1.39 18.72 15.29
CA GLY A 105 -0.30 17.74 15.42
C GLY A 105 -0.54 16.42 14.68
N VAL A 106 -1.56 16.35 13.83
CA VAL A 106 -1.95 15.12 13.13
C VAL A 106 -1.01 14.85 11.96
N ASN A 107 -0.55 13.61 11.84
CA ASN A 107 0.30 13.15 10.73
C ASN A 107 -0.15 11.83 10.10
N TYR A 108 -1.30 11.31 10.54
CA TYR A 108 -2.00 10.20 9.91
C TYR A 108 -3.48 10.54 9.73
N LEU A 109 -3.94 10.57 8.49
CA LEU A 109 -5.32 10.94 8.17
C LEU A 109 -6.08 9.74 7.60
N HIS A 110 -7.16 9.35 8.27
CA HIS A 110 -8.11 8.36 7.79
C HIS A 110 -9.36 9.07 7.25
N LEU A 111 -9.51 9.03 5.93
CA LEU A 111 -10.71 9.52 5.26
C LEU A 111 -11.75 8.40 5.25
N MET A 112 -12.93 8.67 5.82
CA MET A 112 -14.09 7.78 5.74
C MET A 112 -14.48 7.53 4.26
N PRO A 113 -15.22 6.44 3.96
CA PRO A 113 -15.35 5.90 2.61
C PRO A 113 -15.62 6.94 1.51
N LEU A 114 -14.76 6.94 0.49
CA LEU A 114 -14.79 7.89 -0.63
C LEU A 114 -15.42 7.32 -1.89
N LEU A 115 -15.52 5.99 -1.96
CA LEU A 115 -16.03 5.26 -3.10
C LEU A 115 -17.46 4.80 -2.77
N ALA A 116 -18.36 5.00 -3.73
CA ALA A 116 -19.73 4.47 -3.72
C ALA A 116 -19.79 3.13 -4.45
#